data_AF-A0A498GRT4-F1
#
_entry.id   AF-A0A498GRT4-F1
#
_cell.length_a   1.000
_cell.length_b   1.000
_cell.length_c   1.000
_cell.angle_alpha   90.00
_cell.angle_beta   90.00
_cell.angle_gamma   90.00
#
_symmetry.space_group_name_H-M   'P 1'
#
loop_
_entity.id
_entity.type
_entity.pdbx_description
1 polymer ?
#
loop_
_entity_poly.entity_id
_entity_poly.type
_entity_poly.pdbx_seq_one_letter_code
_entity_poly.pdbx_strand_id
1 'polypeptide(L)'
;MQAAVNSAASGDMIIVKPGTYIENVKVTVHNLVIKSESGNPANTIIIARDPAADVFNIESSKVTISGFKIMDSRNNHAGIYMYECKNCTVENNRLLNNTFGVYLKNSENNLILGNLIGKGEKGIELEQSSYNTISENRASKNRYGFYIPNSEGNVILNNTLSENKDYGILLSTATGNTLSGNEASDNGRGIHLGNSDSNKISDNTIVSNQVYGLFICPKSDKNRVLNNYFNNTVNAEANNGTDNVYNIEKTAGTNIVGGPYLAGNYWAKPDGLGHSEIMPDTDEDGVADKLYRLENSDYVDYMPLVEVETEEPILPFANFSTNATSGYAPLSVQFTDLSENETESHWDFENDGNVDSTDENPVHTYAAPGTYTVNLTAGNGNGTASKVYIITAVEGSEKQSGIKGLPGFGLGYGILGLLAVALRRKK
;
A
#
# COMPACT_ATOMS: atom_id res chain seq x y z
N MET A 1 -33.28 12.97 5.00
CA MET A 1 -32.87 11.87 4.11
C MET A 1 -33.99 10.85 3.95
N GLN A 2 -34.61 10.42 5.06
CA GLN A 2 -35.70 9.44 5.08
C GLN A 2 -36.87 9.82 4.17
N ALA A 3 -37.25 11.10 4.09
CA ALA A 3 -38.32 11.54 3.21
C ALA A 3 -38.05 11.25 1.72
N ALA A 4 -36.78 11.35 1.29
CA ALA A 4 -36.37 10.98 -0.06
C ALA A 4 -36.43 9.47 -0.26
N VAL A 5 -35.96 8.69 0.72
CA VAL A 5 -36.05 7.21 0.72
C VAL A 5 -37.50 6.74 0.62
N ASN A 6 -38.41 7.35 1.39
CA ASN A 6 -39.84 7.02 1.39
C ASN A 6 -40.52 7.34 0.05
N SER A 7 -39.96 8.27 -0.72
CA SER A 7 -40.51 8.71 -2.01
C SER A 7 -39.84 8.01 -3.20
N ALA A 8 -38.80 7.20 -2.96
CA ALA A 8 -38.01 6.57 -4.00
C ALA A 8 -38.68 5.29 -4.54
N ALA A 9 -38.42 5.01 -5.80
CA ALA A 9 -38.71 3.75 -6.47
C ALA A 9 -37.42 2.94 -6.70
N SER A 10 -37.59 1.66 -7.04
CA SER A 10 -36.48 0.79 -7.42
C SER A 10 -35.74 1.35 -8.64
N GLY A 11 -34.42 1.45 -8.56
CA GLY A 11 -33.55 2.05 -9.57
C GLY A 11 -33.21 3.52 -9.33
N ASP A 12 -33.86 4.18 -8.37
CA ASP A 12 -33.59 5.58 -8.08
C ASP A 12 -32.19 5.80 -7.46
N MET A 13 -31.72 7.03 -7.59
CA MET A 13 -30.49 7.51 -6.96
C MET A 13 -30.79 8.73 -6.09
N ILE A 14 -30.49 8.62 -4.80
CA ILE A 14 -30.54 9.70 -3.83
C ILE A 14 -29.13 10.27 -3.67
N ILE A 15 -28.96 11.52 -4.10
CA ILE A 15 -27.71 12.27 -3.96
C ILE A 15 -27.84 13.21 -2.76
N VAL A 16 -26.95 13.06 -1.78
CA VAL A 16 -26.95 13.83 -0.54
C VAL A 16 -25.84 14.87 -0.59
N LYS A 17 -26.20 16.14 -0.50
CA LYS A 17 -25.25 17.26 -0.51
C LYS A 17 -24.39 17.30 0.76
N PRO A 18 -23.18 17.87 0.71
CA PRO A 18 -22.36 18.10 1.90
C PRO A 18 -23.15 18.78 3.03
N GLY A 19 -22.90 18.33 4.25
CA GLY A 19 -23.59 18.81 5.45
C GLY A 19 -23.65 17.77 6.55
N THR A 20 -24.23 18.18 7.69
CA THR A 20 -24.47 17.31 8.84
C THR A 20 -25.95 17.00 8.94
N TYR A 21 -26.27 15.71 8.96
CA TYR A 21 -27.62 15.17 9.04
C TYR A 21 -27.76 14.38 10.34
N ILE A 22 -28.80 14.66 11.12
CA ILE A 22 -29.11 13.93 12.36
C ILE A 22 -30.33 13.07 12.06
N GLU A 23 -30.11 11.79 11.81
CA GLU A 23 -31.16 10.90 11.28
C GLU A 23 -30.78 9.43 11.47
N ASN A 24 -31.80 8.60 11.67
CA ASN A 24 -31.71 7.15 11.46
C ASN A 24 -32.57 6.85 10.23
N VAL A 25 -32.01 6.11 9.28
CA VAL A 25 -32.58 5.91 7.95
C VAL A 25 -32.93 4.44 7.76
N LYS A 26 -34.21 4.15 7.53
CA LYS A 26 -34.70 2.82 7.17
C LYS A 26 -34.87 2.72 5.65
N VAL A 27 -34.21 1.73 5.06
CA VAL A 27 -34.19 1.48 3.61
C VAL A 27 -34.86 0.14 3.30
N THR A 28 -36.10 0.21 2.81
CA THR A 28 -36.92 -0.94 2.40
C THR A 28 -37.11 -1.02 0.89
N VAL A 29 -36.64 -0.02 0.13
CA VAL A 29 -36.74 0.03 -1.33
C VAL A 29 -35.52 -0.67 -1.92
N HIS A 30 -35.76 -1.74 -2.68
CA HIS A 30 -34.72 -2.47 -3.40
C HIS A 30 -34.09 -1.63 -4.51
N ASN A 31 -32.85 -1.97 -4.89
CA ASN A 31 -32.15 -1.35 -6.02
C ASN A 31 -32.02 0.17 -5.89
N LEU A 32 -31.72 0.67 -4.70
CA LEU A 32 -31.60 2.08 -4.40
C LEU A 32 -30.12 2.46 -4.23
N VAL A 33 -29.69 3.56 -4.85
CA VAL A 33 -28.37 4.13 -4.60
C VAL A 33 -28.51 5.36 -3.71
N ILE A 34 -27.89 5.34 -2.53
CA ILE A 34 -27.81 6.49 -1.62
C ILE A 34 -26.34 6.87 -1.51
N LYS A 35 -25.97 8.06 -2.01
CA LYS A 35 -24.58 8.49 -2.04
C LYS A 35 -24.37 9.95 -1.70
N SER A 36 -23.21 10.26 -1.12
CA SER A 36 -22.73 11.63 -0.97
C SER A 36 -22.39 12.24 -2.32
N GLU A 37 -22.86 13.47 -2.57
CA GLU A 37 -22.55 14.24 -3.80
C GLU A 37 -21.04 14.42 -4.00
N SER A 38 -20.30 14.65 -2.90
CA SER A 38 -18.86 14.91 -2.98
C SER A 38 -17.99 13.66 -3.08
N GLY A 39 -18.55 12.47 -2.78
CA GLY A 39 -17.78 11.22 -2.68
C GLY A 39 -16.75 11.17 -1.54
N ASN A 40 -16.49 12.27 -0.83
CA ASN A 40 -15.58 12.33 0.31
C ASN A 40 -16.38 12.21 1.61
N PRO A 41 -16.20 11.13 2.41
CA PRO A 41 -16.88 10.94 3.68
C PRO A 41 -16.78 12.11 4.65
N ALA A 42 -15.70 12.88 4.62
CA ALA A 42 -15.53 14.01 5.55
C ALA A 42 -16.57 15.12 5.38
N ASN A 43 -17.20 15.23 4.20
CA ASN A 43 -18.07 16.35 3.84
C ASN A 43 -19.56 16.11 4.15
N THR A 44 -19.98 14.84 4.19
CA THR A 44 -21.38 14.46 4.39
C THR A 44 -21.48 13.53 5.60
N ILE A 45 -21.90 14.12 6.72
CA ILE A 45 -21.88 13.49 8.03
C ILE A 45 -23.31 13.10 8.41
N ILE A 46 -23.51 11.84 8.79
CA ILE A 46 -24.78 11.32 9.29
C ILE A 46 -24.55 10.83 10.72
N ILE A 47 -25.26 11.46 11.64
CA ILE A 47 -25.19 11.18 13.08
C ILE A 47 -26.51 10.53 13.47
N ALA A 48 -26.44 9.46 14.26
CA ALA A 48 -27.63 8.81 14.82
C ALA A 48 -28.50 9.85 15.56
N ARG A 49 -29.79 9.94 15.20
CA ARG A 49 -30.76 10.76 15.94
C ARG A 49 -31.13 10.09 17.25
N ASP A 50 -31.41 8.81 17.17
CA ASP A 50 -31.51 7.90 18.30
C ASP A 50 -30.25 7.02 18.31
N PRO A 51 -29.34 7.23 19.27
CA PRO A 51 -28.17 6.36 19.45
C PRO A 51 -28.54 4.92 19.82
N ALA A 52 -29.76 4.62 20.25
CA ALA A 52 -30.23 3.25 20.49
C ALA A 52 -30.91 2.64 19.25
N ALA A 53 -30.53 3.08 18.05
CA ALA A 53 -30.95 2.52 16.78
C ALA A 53 -29.83 2.59 15.75
N ASP A 54 -29.92 1.78 14.69
CA ASP A 54 -28.95 1.79 13.59
C ASP A 54 -29.03 3.12 12.81
N VAL A 55 -27.90 3.64 12.33
CA VAL A 55 -27.92 4.90 11.54
C VAL A 55 -28.52 4.62 10.16
N PHE A 56 -28.09 3.54 9.50
CA PHE A 56 -28.81 2.93 8.39
C PHE A 56 -29.29 1.53 8.78
N ASN A 57 -30.60 1.31 8.68
CA ASN A 57 -31.19 -0.03 8.73
C ASN A 57 -31.66 -0.41 7.31
N ILE A 58 -30.99 -1.38 6.70
CA ILE A 58 -31.24 -1.84 5.35
C ILE A 58 -31.89 -3.22 5.42
N GLU A 59 -33.12 -3.31 4.89
CA GLU A 59 -33.91 -4.55 4.82
C GLU A 59 -34.25 -4.86 3.35
N SER A 60 -33.36 -4.48 2.42
CA SER A 60 -33.62 -4.57 0.99
C SER A 60 -32.34 -4.86 0.18
N SER A 61 -32.51 -5.63 -0.89
CA SER A 61 -31.43 -6.08 -1.80
C SER A 61 -31.05 -5.02 -2.84
N LYS A 62 -29.83 -5.10 -3.38
CA LYS A 62 -29.28 -4.18 -4.41
C LYS A 62 -29.17 -2.72 -3.96
N VAL A 63 -29.04 -2.48 -2.66
CA VAL A 63 -28.84 -1.13 -2.12
C VAL A 63 -27.37 -0.77 -2.14
N THR A 64 -27.04 0.45 -2.55
CA THR A 64 -25.68 1.01 -2.43
C THR A 64 -25.67 2.17 -1.43
N ILE A 65 -24.78 2.11 -0.43
CA ILE A 65 -24.51 3.22 0.50
C ILE A 65 -23.05 3.67 0.33
N SER A 66 -22.82 4.92 -0.06
CA SER A 66 -21.45 5.39 -0.31
C SER A 66 -21.14 6.85 0.01
N GLY A 67 -19.88 7.09 0.42
CA GLY A 67 -19.31 8.42 0.57
C GLY A 67 -19.71 9.18 1.84
N PHE A 68 -20.17 8.50 2.88
CA PHE A 68 -20.65 9.12 4.11
C PHE A 68 -19.70 8.93 5.29
N LYS A 69 -19.65 9.91 6.20
CA LYS A 69 -19.20 9.68 7.57
C LYS A 69 -20.41 9.36 8.46
N ILE A 70 -20.41 8.19 9.09
CA ILE A 70 -21.56 7.63 9.81
C ILE A 70 -21.17 7.37 11.26
N MET A 71 -21.91 7.94 12.23
CA MET A 71 -21.44 7.96 13.62
C MET A 71 -22.55 7.88 14.68
N ASP A 72 -22.11 7.49 15.89
CA ASP A 72 -22.83 7.56 17.17
C ASP A 72 -24.03 6.62 17.34
N SER A 73 -24.08 5.50 16.60
CA SER A 73 -24.97 4.38 16.94
C SER A 73 -24.37 3.55 18.10
N ARG A 74 -25.15 3.28 19.14
CA ARG A 74 -24.70 2.69 20.42
C ARG A 74 -25.64 1.55 20.84
N ASN A 75 -25.34 0.91 21.98
CA ASN A 75 -26.21 -0.10 22.59
C ASN A 75 -26.55 -1.28 21.67
N ASN A 76 -25.53 -1.88 21.04
CA ASN A 76 -25.68 -2.99 20.07
C ASN A 76 -26.36 -2.60 18.75
N HIS A 77 -26.18 -1.35 18.32
CA HIS A 77 -26.62 -0.89 17.00
C HIS A 77 -25.44 -0.48 16.11
N ALA A 78 -25.69 -0.52 14.82
CA ALA A 78 -24.70 -0.33 13.79
C ALA A 78 -24.74 1.05 13.14
N GLY A 79 -23.60 1.49 12.62
CA GLY A 79 -23.60 2.56 11.63
C GLY A 79 -24.39 2.14 10.39
N ILE A 80 -24.14 0.93 9.90
CA ILE A 80 -24.94 0.31 8.84
C ILE A 80 -25.31 -1.11 9.26
N TYR A 81 -26.59 -1.36 9.47
CA TYR A 81 -27.17 -2.67 9.68
C TYR A 81 -27.85 -3.16 8.41
N MET A 82 -27.63 -4.43 8.09
CA MET A 82 -28.16 -5.11 6.90
C MET A 82 -28.78 -6.43 7.32
N TYR A 83 -30.09 -6.57 7.10
CA TYR A 83 -30.85 -7.77 7.44
C TYR A 83 -31.43 -8.40 6.17
N GLU A 84 -31.18 -9.69 5.96
CA GLU A 84 -31.65 -10.45 4.78
C GLU A 84 -31.31 -9.78 3.43
N CYS A 85 -30.19 -9.05 3.40
CA CYS A 85 -29.77 -8.27 2.26
C CYS A 85 -29.00 -9.13 1.25
N LYS A 86 -29.20 -8.84 -0.04
CA LYS A 86 -28.53 -9.51 -1.14
C LYS A 86 -28.00 -8.51 -2.16
N ASN A 87 -26.80 -8.75 -2.68
CA ASN A 87 -26.22 -7.92 -3.75
C ASN A 87 -26.14 -6.42 -3.40
N CYS A 88 -26.01 -6.08 -2.13
CA CYS A 88 -25.84 -4.70 -1.69
C CYS A 88 -24.36 -4.32 -1.65
N THR A 89 -24.09 -3.02 -1.75
CA THR A 89 -22.74 -2.45 -1.71
C THR A 89 -22.66 -1.40 -0.62
N VAL A 90 -21.67 -1.54 0.27
CA VAL A 90 -21.29 -0.49 1.24
C VAL A 90 -19.86 -0.10 0.93
N GLU A 91 -19.67 1.08 0.37
CA GLU A 91 -18.35 1.47 -0.14
C GLU A 91 -17.92 2.88 0.26
N ASN A 92 -16.62 3.05 0.50
CA ASN A 92 -16.00 4.36 0.73
C ASN A 92 -16.76 5.19 1.80
N ASN A 93 -17.08 4.56 2.94
CA ASN A 93 -17.66 5.24 4.09
C ASN A 93 -16.66 5.33 5.25
N ARG A 94 -16.89 6.29 6.14
CA ARG A 94 -16.14 6.46 7.39
C ARG A 94 -17.06 6.22 8.59
N LEU A 95 -17.04 5.01 9.13
CA LEU A 95 -17.90 4.57 10.22
C LEU A 95 -17.16 4.65 11.55
N LEU A 96 -17.48 5.65 12.38
CA LEU A 96 -16.74 5.93 13.62
C LEU A 96 -17.65 6.02 14.84
N ASN A 97 -17.16 5.52 15.98
CA ASN A 97 -17.88 5.56 17.26
C ASN A 97 -19.27 4.88 17.19
N ASN A 98 -19.39 3.81 16.41
CA ASN A 98 -20.58 2.97 16.38
C ASN A 98 -20.31 1.69 17.17
N THR A 99 -21.29 1.08 17.85
CA THR A 99 -21.07 -0.24 18.48
C THR A 99 -20.64 -1.26 17.43
N PHE A 100 -21.37 -1.32 16.32
CA PHE A 100 -20.95 -2.01 15.10
C PHE A 100 -20.68 -0.99 13.98
N GLY A 101 -19.56 -1.10 13.26
CA GLY A 101 -19.38 -0.30 12.05
C GLY A 101 -20.40 -0.71 11.00
N VAL A 102 -20.19 -1.90 10.44
CA VAL A 102 -21.12 -2.56 9.50
C VAL A 102 -21.52 -3.91 10.08
N TYR A 103 -22.82 -4.21 10.10
CA TYR A 103 -23.35 -5.47 10.62
C TYR A 103 -24.30 -6.11 9.61
N LEU A 104 -23.91 -7.29 9.11
CA LEU A 104 -24.73 -8.12 8.24
C LEU A 104 -25.30 -9.28 9.07
N LYS A 105 -26.60 -9.48 8.93
CA LYS A 105 -27.32 -10.61 9.50
C LYS A 105 -28.13 -11.32 8.41
N ASN A 106 -28.00 -12.64 8.32
CA ASN A 106 -28.73 -13.47 7.34
C ASN A 106 -28.56 -12.98 5.89
N SER A 107 -27.41 -12.41 5.54
CA SER A 107 -27.20 -11.67 4.29
C SER A 107 -26.15 -12.34 3.41
N GLU A 108 -26.32 -12.27 2.09
CA GLU A 108 -25.45 -12.97 1.14
C GLU A 108 -25.09 -12.14 -0.09
N ASN A 109 -23.96 -12.46 -0.72
CA ASN A 109 -23.51 -11.83 -1.98
C ASN A 109 -23.39 -10.29 -1.89
N ASN A 110 -23.04 -9.74 -0.73
CA ASN A 110 -22.83 -8.31 -0.55
C ASN A 110 -21.35 -7.94 -0.68
N LEU A 111 -21.08 -6.69 -1.07
CA LEU A 111 -19.74 -6.12 -1.19
C LEU A 111 -19.54 -5.00 -0.16
N ILE A 112 -18.58 -5.18 0.74
CA ILE A 112 -18.15 -4.15 1.68
C ILE A 112 -16.73 -3.73 1.29
N LEU A 113 -16.59 -2.53 0.71
CA LEU A 113 -15.37 -2.11 0.00
C LEU A 113 -14.82 -0.78 0.50
N GLY A 114 -13.52 -0.71 0.82
CA GLY A 114 -12.85 0.59 0.98
C GLY A 114 -13.36 1.45 2.14
N ASN A 115 -13.94 0.84 3.19
CA ASN A 115 -14.48 1.59 4.32
C ASN A 115 -13.43 1.80 5.42
N LEU A 116 -13.44 2.98 6.04
CA LEU A 116 -12.67 3.29 7.23
C LEU A 116 -13.56 3.12 8.47
N ILE A 117 -13.23 2.16 9.32
CA ILE A 117 -14.06 1.74 10.45
C ILE A 117 -13.25 1.80 11.74
N GLY A 118 -13.80 2.37 12.81
CA GLY A 118 -13.06 2.39 14.06
C GLY A 118 -13.78 2.96 15.26
N LYS A 119 -13.13 2.78 16.42
CA LYS A 119 -13.60 3.25 17.74
C LYS A 119 -14.94 2.64 18.15
N GLY A 120 -15.21 1.42 17.73
CA GLY A 120 -16.41 0.64 18.07
C GLY A 120 -16.11 -0.63 18.86
N GLU A 121 -17.15 -1.43 19.14
CA GLU A 121 -16.94 -2.78 19.67
C GLU A 121 -16.49 -3.71 18.54
N LYS A 122 -17.23 -3.78 17.42
CA LYS A 122 -16.82 -4.56 16.26
C LYS A 122 -16.83 -3.71 15.00
N GLY A 123 -15.77 -3.81 14.19
CA GLY A 123 -15.67 -3.08 12.93
C GLY A 123 -16.70 -3.60 11.92
N ILE A 124 -16.52 -4.84 11.48
CA ILE A 124 -17.48 -5.55 10.61
C ILE A 124 -17.92 -6.84 11.29
N GLU A 125 -19.23 -7.07 11.35
CA GLU A 125 -19.81 -8.34 11.80
C GLU A 125 -20.61 -9.01 10.68
N LEU A 126 -20.35 -10.30 10.46
CA LEU A 126 -21.06 -11.17 9.51
C LEU A 126 -21.72 -12.33 10.27
N GLU A 127 -22.92 -12.11 10.79
CA GLU A 127 -23.67 -13.14 11.50
C GLU A 127 -24.56 -13.93 10.56
N GLN A 128 -24.35 -15.25 10.47
CA GLN A 128 -25.14 -16.13 9.61
C GLN A 128 -25.23 -15.60 8.17
N SER A 129 -24.12 -15.01 7.69
CA SER A 129 -24.07 -14.24 6.46
C SER A 129 -22.95 -14.76 5.58
N SER A 130 -23.31 -15.29 4.42
CA SER A 130 -22.44 -16.14 3.62
C SER A 130 -22.18 -15.57 2.22
N TYR A 131 -21.08 -15.98 1.60
CA TYR A 131 -20.74 -15.57 0.23
C TYR A 131 -20.62 -14.04 0.04
N ASN A 132 -20.26 -13.30 1.08
CA ASN A 132 -19.99 -11.86 1.01
C ASN A 132 -18.52 -11.61 0.71
N THR A 133 -18.23 -10.48 0.06
CA THR A 133 -16.87 -9.99 -0.19
C THR A 133 -16.59 -8.77 0.66
N ILE A 134 -15.55 -8.85 1.50
CA ILE A 134 -15.07 -7.78 2.36
C ILE A 134 -13.67 -7.42 1.88
N SER A 135 -13.53 -6.27 1.21
CA SER A 135 -12.27 -5.91 0.57
C SER A 135 -11.80 -4.49 0.84
N GLU A 136 -10.47 -4.31 0.99
CA GLU A 136 -9.84 -2.98 1.09
C GLU A 136 -10.35 -2.10 2.25
N ASN A 137 -10.95 -2.71 3.27
CA ASN A 137 -11.43 -1.97 4.43
C ASN A 137 -10.30 -1.81 5.45
N ARG A 138 -10.31 -0.68 6.16
CA ARG A 138 -9.43 -0.43 7.30
C ARG A 138 -10.24 -0.42 8.59
N ALA A 139 -10.08 -1.43 9.44
CA ALA A 139 -10.72 -1.47 10.75
C ALA A 139 -9.69 -1.30 11.87
N SER A 140 -9.80 -0.21 12.63
CA SER A 140 -8.83 0.10 13.68
C SER A 140 -9.44 0.63 14.96
N LYS A 141 -8.77 0.36 16.10
CA LYS A 141 -9.19 0.85 17.43
C LYS A 141 -10.59 0.37 17.80
N ASN A 142 -10.98 -0.80 17.33
CA ASN A 142 -12.18 -1.50 17.80
C ASN A 142 -11.79 -2.51 18.88
N ARG A 143 -12.77 -3.12 19.53
CA ARG A 143 -12.49 -4.33 20.30
C ARG A 143 -12.17 -5.52 19.38
N TYR A 144 -12.98 -5.70 18.34
CA TYR A 144 -12.80 -6.67 17.26
C TYR A 144 -12.71 -5.92 15.94
N GLY A 145 -11.68 -6.20 15.12
CA GLY A 145 -11.61 -5.70 13.75
C GLY A 145 -12.80 -6.26 12.96
N PHE A 146 -12.72 -7.55 12.61
CA PHE A 146 -13.83 -8.30 12.00
C PHE A 146 -14.25 -9.49 12.86
N TYR A 147 -15.55 -9.75 12.91
CA TYR A 147 -16.14 -10.90 13.58
C TYR A 147 -17.12 -11.63 12.65
N ILE A 148 -16.87 -12.92 12.41
CA ILE A 148 -17.60 -13.72 11.43
C ILE A 148 -18.16 -14.98 12.11
N PRO A 149 -19.30 -14.86 12.83
CA PRO A 149 -19.94 -16.01 13.46
C PRO A 149 -20.90 -16.77 12.53
N ASN A 150 -20.81 -18.10 12.53
CA ASN A 150 -21.75 -19.01 11.86
C ASN A 150 -21.94 -18.73 10.36
N SER A 151 -20.86 -18.36 9.67
CA SER A 151 -20.90 -17.85 8.31
C SER A 151 -19.98 -18.65 7.40
N GLU A 152 -20.37 -18.79 6.13
CA GLU A 152 -19.65 -19.63 5.16
C GLU A 152 -19.29 -18.92 3.86
N GLY A 153 -18.21 -19.39 3.22
CA GLY A 153 -17.88 -19.00 1.85
C GLY A 153 -17.59 -17.52 1.64
N ASN A 154 -17.31 -16.75 2.69
CA ASN A 154 -16.98 -15.32 2.54
C ASN A 154 -15.53 -15.15 2.04
N VAL A 155 -15.30 -14.06 1.31
CA VAL A 155 -13.98 -13.66 0.81
C VAL A 155 -13.57 -12.36 1.53
N ILE A 156 -12.51 -12.44 2.30
CA ILE A 156 -11.95 -11.33 3.08
C ILE A 156 -10.57 -11.01 2.48
N LEU A 157 -10.51 -9.95 1.68
CA LEU A 157 -9.39 -9.67 0.78
C LEU A 157 -8.76 -8.29 1.04
N ASN A 158 -7.44 -8.21 1.20
CA ASN A 158 -6.72 -6.93 1.22
C ASN A 158 -7.21 -5.92 2.28
N ASN A 159 -7.65 -6.40 3.45
CA ASN A 159 -8.08 -5.51 4.53
C ASN A 159 -6.92 -5.21 5.50
N THR A 160 -6.93 -4.03 6.12
CA THR A 160 -5.98 -3.66 7.18
C THR A 160 -6.70 -3.61 8.53
N LEU A 161 -6.29 -4.49 9.44
CA LEU A 161 -6.86 -4.64 10.78
C LEU A 161 -5.78 -4.27 11.80
N SER A 162 -5.85 -3.05 12.33
CA SER A 162 -4.78 -2.51 13.19
C SER A 162 -5.26 -1.99 14.54
N GLU A 163 -4.45 -2.16 15.60
CA GLU A 163 -4.73 -1.60 16.93
C GLU A 163 -6.10 -2.02 17.51
N ASN A 164 -6.61 -3.22 17.17
CA ASN A 164 -7.85 -3.74 17.75
C ASN A 164 -7.55 -4.48 19.06
N LYS A 165 -8.34 -4.17 20.09
CA LYS A 165 -8.04 -4.57 21.48
C LYS A 165 -7.89 -6.08 21.65
N ASP A 166 -8.81 -6.86 21.10
CA ASP A 166 -8.88 -8.30 21.34
C ASP A 166 -8.48 -9.09 20.08
N TYR A 167 -9.04 -8.77 18.91
CA TYR A 167 -8.83 -9.53 17.67
C TYR A 167 -8.77 -8.64 16.44
N GLY A 168 -7.86 -8.92 15.51
CA GLY A 168 -7.90 -8.42 14.14
C GLY A 168 -9.07 -9.06 13.37
N ILE A 169 -9.02 -10.39 13.20
CA ILE A 169 -10.09 -11.18 12.60
C ILE A 169 -10.45 -12.36 13.51
N LEU A 170 -11.73 -12.52 13.83
CA LEU A 170 -12.27 -13.66 14.56
C LEU A 170 -13.30 -14.42 13.72
N LEU A 171 -12.98 -15.67 13.37
CA LEU A 171 -13.92 -16.67 12.87
C LEU A 171 -14.47 -17.46 14.06
N SER A 172 -15.79 -17.63 14.14
CA SER A 172 -16.45 -18.45 15.17
C SER A 172 -17.46 -19.36 14.50
N THR A 173 -17.26 -20.68 14.61
CA THR A 173 -18.13 -21.68 13.97
C THR A 173 -18.37 -21.39 12.48
N ALA A 174 -17.34 -20.85 11.82
CA ALA A 174 -17.39 -20.40 10.43
C ALA A 174 -16.62 -21.36 9.52
N THR A 175 -17.12 -21.58 8.31
CA THR A 175 -16.63 -22.66 7.44
C THR A 175 -16.33 -22.18 6.03
N GLY A 176 -15.27 -22.69 5.41
CA GLY A 176 -15.04 -22.46 3.98
C GLY A 176 -14.78 -21.01 3.59
N ASN A 177 -14.36 -20.13 4.52
CA ASN A 177 -14.06 -18.74 4.22
C ASN A 177 -12.62 -18.60 3.70
N THR A 178 -12.37 -17.59 2.86
CA THR A 178 -11.04 -17.26 2.33
C THR A 178 -10.58 -15.92 2.88
N LEU A 179 -9.46 -15.91 3.60
CA LEU A 179 -8.78 -14.73 4.11
C LEU A 179 -7.47 -14.60 3.33
N SER A 180 -7.39 -13.60 2.45
CA SER A 180 -6.19 -13.38 1.63
C SER A 180 -5.74 -11.94 1.52
N GLY A 181 -4.43 -11.70 1.47
CA GLY A 181 -3.86 -10.36 1.32
C GLY A 181 -4.10 -9.42 2.51
N ASN A 182 -4.61 -9.91 3.63
CA ASN A 182 -4.95 -9.04 4.76
C ASN A 182 -3.71 -8.72 5.61
N GLU A 183 -3.69 -7.52 6.16
CA GLU A 183 -2.71 -7.10 7.15
C GLU A 183 -3.36 -7.08 8.54
N ALA A 184 -2.91 -7.91 9.46
CA ALA A 184 -3.35 -7.93 10.85
C ALA A 184 -2.19 -7.54 11.76
N SER A 185 -2.16 -6.26 12.17
CA SER A 185 -1.06 -5.65 12.92
C SER A 185 -1.50 -5.07 14.27
N ASP A 186 -0.64 -5.17 15.29
CA ASP A 186 -0.85 -4.51 16.59
C ASP A 186 -2.19 -4.83 17.29
N ASN A 187 -2.77 -6.01 17.05
CA ASN A 187 -4.01 -6.43 17.71
C ASN A 187 -3.70 -7.29 18.94
N GLY A 188 -4.70 -7.55 19.79
CA GLY A 188 -4.58 -8.57 20.83
C GLY A 188 -4.16 -9.93 20.25
N ARG A 189 -4.90 -10.40 19.25
CA ARG A 189 -4.55 -11.52 18.37
C ARG A 189 -4.77 -11.13 16.91
N GLY A 190 -3.93 -11.59 16.00
CA GLY A 190 -4.06 -11.28 14.57
C GLY A 190 -5.30 -11.95 13.97
N ILE A 191 -5.23 -13.26 13.76
CA ILE A 191 -6.32 -14.10 13.25
C ILE A 191 -6.65 -15.20 14.25
N HIS A 192 -7.93 -15.40 14.54
CA HIS A 192 -8.41 -16.42 15.46
C HIS A 192 -9.49 -17.28 14.82
N LEU A 193 -9.31 -18.61 14.86
CA LEU A 193 -10.24 -19.63 14.41
C LEU A 193 -10.87 -20.32 15.63
N GLY A 194 -12.10 -19.93 15.97
CA GLY A 194 -12.89 -20.52 17.02
C GLY A 194 -13.81 -21.62 16.49
N ASN A 195 -13.43 -22.89 16.63
CA ASN A 195 -14.20 -24.05 16.15
C ASN A 195 -14.63 -23.91 14.68
N SER A 196 -13.70 -23.51 13.82
CA SER A 196 -13.98 -23.06 12.46
C SER A 196 -13.21 -23.91 11.46
N ASP A 197 -13.90 -24.49 10.49
CA ASP A 197 -13.36 -25.56 9.65
C ASP A 197 -13.19 -25.16 8.19
N SER A 198 -12.26 -25.82 7.50
CA SER A 198 -12.12 -25.71 6.04
C SER A 198 -11.87 -24.28 5.53
N ASN A 199 -11.33 -23.38 6.35
CA ASN A 199 -11.02 -22.02 5.94
C ASN A 199 -9.63 -21.95 5.28
N LYS A 200 -9.48 -21.04 4.32
CA LYS A 200 -8.20 -20.76 3.65
C LYS A 200 -7.65 -19.43 4.17
N ILE A 201 -6.42 -19.45 4.66
CA ILE A 201 -5.67 -18.29 5.12
C ILE A 201 -4.39 -18.24 4.28
N SER A 202 -4.31 -17.32 3.32
CA SER A 202 -3.12 -17.20 2.48
C SER A 202 -2.71 -15.78 2.16
N ASP A 203 -1.43 -15.52 1.92
CA ASP A 203 -0.96 -14.21 1.47
C ASP A 203 -1.21 -13.08 2.50
N ASN A 204 -1.40 -13.43 3.78
CA ASN A 204 -1.65 -12.44 4.84
C ASN A 204 -0.34 -12.03 5.51
N THR A 205 -0.25 -10.76 5.90
CA THR A 205 0.81 -10.21 6.74
C THR A 205 0.31 -10.06 8.17
N ILE A 206 0.86 -10.84 9.09
CA ILE A 206 0.36 -10.95 10.47
C ILE A 206 1.51 -10.64 11.41
N VAL A 207 1.52 -9.43 11.96
CA VAL A 207 2.71 -8.88 12.63
C VAL A 207 2.39 -8.15 13.93
N SER A 208 3.33 -8.14 14.88
CA SER A 208 3.25 -7.32 16.10
C SER A 208 1.97 -7.52 16.96
N ASN A 209 1.30 -8.67 16.86
CA ASN A 209 0.13 -8.96 17.67
C ASN A 209 0.55 -9.38 19.08
N GLN A 210 -0.19 -8.92 20.09
CA GLN A 210 0.23 -8.94 21.50
C GLN A 210 0.29 -10.35 22.09
N VAL A 211 -0.59 -11.25 21.66
CA VAL A 211 -0.70 -12.61 22.21
C VAL A 211 -0.28 -13.63 21.17
N TYR A 212 -0.95 -13.66 20.00
CA TYR A 212 -0.65 -14.58 18.91
C TYR A 212 -0.86 -13.91 17.56
N GLY A 213 -0.04 -14.26 16.57
CA GLY A 213 -0.35 -13.98 15.18
C GLY A 213 -1.59 -14.76 14.72
N LEU A 214 -1.52 -16.08 14.81
CA LEU A 214 -2.60 -17.02 14.50
C LEU A 214 -2.94 -17.88 15.71
N PHE A 215 -4.23 -18.05 15.99
CA PHE A 215 -4.69 -19.02 16.97
C PHE A 215 -5.77 -19.93 16.37
N ILE A 216 -5.60 -21.24 16.54
CA ILE A 216 -6.57 -22.25 16.09
C ILE A 216 -7.04 -23.06 17.28
N CYS A 217 -8.36 -23.05 17.53
CA CYS A 217 -8.99 -23.86 18.58
C CYS A 217 -8.92 -25.36 18.25
N PRO A 218 -8.89 -26.25 19.28
CA PRO A 218 -8.83 -27.71 19.12
C PRO A 218 -9.87 -28.38 18.21
N LYS A 219 -11.01 -27.73 17.97
CA LYS A 219 -12.10 -28.26 17.13
C LYS A 219 -12.21 -27.50 15.80
N SER A 220 -11.08 -27.10 15.26
CA SER A 220 -10.99 -26.37 14.00
C SER A 220 -10.16 -27.20 13.04
N ASP A 221 -10.84 -27.83 12.09
CA ASP A 221 -10.31 -28.89 11.24
C ASP A 221 -10.17 -28.40 9.79
N LYS A 222 -9.25 -29.04 9.03
CA LYS A 222 -9.13 -28.87 7.57
C LYS A 222 -8.83 -27.44 7.10
N ASN A 223 -8.32 -26.58 7.97
CA ASN A 223 -7.91 -25.23 7.60
C ASN A 223 -6.57 -25.27 6.84
N ARG A 224 -6.43 -24.39 5.85
CA ARG A 224 -5.23 -24.29 5.01
C ARG A 224 -4.56 -22.95 5.25
N VAL A 225 -3.38 -22.96 5.85
CA VAL A 225 -2.58 -21.79 6.21
C VAL A 225 -1.31 -21.80 5.37
N LEU A 226 -1.28 -21.03 4.28
CA LEU A 226 -0.22 -21.12 3.27
C LEU A 226 0.24 -19.73 2.83
N ASN A 227 1.53 -19.56 2.53
CA ASN A 227 2.06 -18.32 1.96
C ASN A 227 1.75 -17.07 2.80
N ASN A 228 1.75 -17.18 4.12
CA ASN A 228 1.56 -16.02 5.01
C ASN A 228 2.90 -15.56 5.58
N TYR A 229 3.00 -14.26 5.86
CA TYR A 229 4.13 -13.65 6.56
C TYR A 229 3.77 -13.48 8.05
N PHE A 230 4.45 -14.23 8.91
CA PHE A 230 4.27 -14.15 10.37
C PHE A 230 5.50 -13.51 11.02
N ASN A 231 5.28 -12.43 11.76
CA ASN A 231 6.33 -11.82 12.60
C ASN A 231 5.74 -11.31 13.93
N ASN A 232 5.64 -12.22 14.89
CA ASN A 232 5.10 -11.97 16.23
C ASN A 232 5.97 -12.72 17.25
N THR A 233 5.92 -12.32 18.52
CA THR A 233 6.61 -13.06 19.59
C THR A 233 6.14 -14.52 19.64
N VAL A 234 4.84 -14.76 19.41
CA VAL A 234 4.27 -16.09 19.16
C VAL A 234 3.49 -16.05 17.84
N ASN A 235 4.02 -16.72 16.82
CA ASN A 235 3.45 -16.66 15.47
C ASN A 235 2.14 -17.44 15.35
N ALA A 236 2.13 -18.70 15.77
CA ALA A 236 0.94 -19.54 15.67
C ALA A 236 0.85 -20.49 16.86
N GLU A 237 -0.35 -20.58 17.44
CA GLU A 237 -0.73 -21.66 18.35
C GLU A 237 -1.86 -22.48 17.70
N ALA A 238 -1.49 -23.66 17.20
CA ALA A 238 -2.37 -24.54 16.45
C ALA A 238 -2.77 -25.76 17.26
N ASN A 239 -3.80 -25.62 18.09
CA ASN A 239 -4.21 -26.70 18.98
C ASN A 239 -4.96 -27.79 18.20
N ASN A 240 -4.48 -29.04 18.30
CA ASN A 240 -4.98 -30.39 17.93
C ASN A 240 -6.31 -30.57 17.15
N GLY A 241 -6.68 -29.65 16.25
CA GLY A 241 -7.62 -29.95 15.17
C GLY A 241 -7.03 -31.02 14.26
N THR A 242 -7.82 -31.54 13.34
CA THR A 242 -7.45 -32.59 12.39
C THR A 242 -7.30 -32.03 10.99
N ASP A 243 -6.37 -32.60 10.21
CA ASP A 243 -6.15 -32.29 8.80
C ASP A 243 -5.87 -30.80 8.46
N ASN A 244 -5.40 -30.00 9.41
CA ASN A 244 -4.92 -28.64 9.09
C ASN A 244 -3.61 -28.71 8.29
N VAL A 245 -3.43 -27.81 7.33
CA VAL A 245 -2.31 -27.84 6.38
C VAL A 245 -1.55 -26.53 6.47
N TYR A 246 -0.22 -26.63 6.64
CA TYR A 246 0.70 -25.48 6.74
C TYR A 246 1.70 -25.38 5.59
N ASN A 247 1.69 -26.35 4.68
CA ASN A 247 2.52 -26.34 3.49
C ASN A 247 1.85 -27.10 2.35
N ILE A 248 2.31 -26.84 1.12
CA ILE A 248 1.99 -27.64 -0.06
C ILE A 248 3.26 -28.21 -0.68
N GLU A 249 3.09 -29.06 -1.70
CA GLU A 249 4.18 -29.40 -2.60
C GLU A 249 4.68 -28.12 -3.30
N LYS A 250 6.01 -27.98 -3.37
CA LYS A 250 6.68 -26.82 -3.98
C LYS A 250 6.15 -26.61 -5.40
N THR A 251 5.46 -25.48 -5.61
CA THR A 251 4.77 -25.16 -6.85
C THR A 251 5.27 -23.81 -7.37
N ALA A 252 5.57 -23.69 -8.66
CA ALA A 252 6.06 -22.44 -9.25
C ALA A 252 5.05 -21.29 -9.04
N GLY A 253 5.54 -20.15 -8.57
CA GLY A 253 4.74 -18.95 -8.31
C GLY A 253 5.40 -18.06 -7.25
N THR A 254 5.31 -16.75 -7.42
CA THR A 254 5.90 -15.79 -6.49
C THR A 254 5.24 -15.89 -5.12
N ASN A 255 6.05 -16.14 -4.09
CA ASN A 255 5.59 -16.26 -2.71
C ASN A 255 5.58 -14.90 -1.98
N ILE A 256 5.12 -14.90 -0.73
CA ILE A 256 4.88 -13.69 0.07
C ILE A 256 6.17 -12.90 0.39
N VAL A 257 7.33 -13.54 0.25
CA VAL A 257 8.66 -12.91 0.43
C VAL A 257 9.43 -12.79 -0.89
N GLY A 258 8.74 -12.88 -2.03
CA GLY A 258 9.33 -12.64 -3.35
C GLY A 258 10.06 -13.84 -3.97
N GLY A 259 10.16 -14.97 -3.26
CA GLY A 259 10.77 -16.19 -3.78
C GLY A 259 9.95 -16.85 -4.91
N PRO A 260 10.55 -17.74 -5.71
CA PRO A 260 9.98 -18.24 -6.96
C PRO A 260 8.95 -19.37 -6.81
N TYR A 261 8.78 -19.94 -5.60
CA TYR A 261 7.87 -21.05 -5.35
C TYR A 261 6.90 -20.78 -4.19
N LEU A 262 5.64 -21.17 -4.39
CA LEU A 262 4.65 -21.36 -3.34
C LEU A 262 4.94 -22.68 -2.61
N ALA A 263 5.01 -22.62 -1.28
CA ALA A 263 5.28 -23.78 -0.44
C ALA A 263 4.57 -23.67 0.92
N GLY A 264 5.30 -23.38 1.99
CA GLY A 264 4.78 -23.16 3.35
C GLY A 264 4.49 -21.70 3.65
N ASN A 265 4.83 -21.27 4.86
CA ASN A 265 4.71 -19.90 5.32
C ASN A 265 6.09 -19.34 5.71
N TYR A 266 6.17 -18.01 5.84
CA TYR A 266 7.34 -17.32 6.33
C TYR A 266 7.19 -17.04 7.84
N TRP A 267 8.11 -17.57 8.65
CA TRP A 267 8.07 -17.59 10.11
C TRP A 267 9.20 -16.76 10.72
N ALA A 268 9.07 -15.43 10.70
CA ALA A 268 10.00 -14.49 11.33
C ALA A 268 9.68 -14.24 12.82
N LYS A 269 10.61 -13.60 13.54
CA LYS A 269 10.38 -13.08 14.89
C LYS A 269 10.88 -11.63 15.01
N PRO A 270 10.33 -10.82 15.94
CA PRO A 270 10.74 -9.42 16.05
C PRO A 270 12.20 -9.20 16.43
N ASP A 271 12.89 -10.23 16.93
CA ASP A 271 14.31 -10.22 17.28
C ASP A 271 15.23 -10.68 16.13
N GLY A 272 14.66 -11.00 14.96
CA GLY A 272 15.41 -11.49 13.79
C GLY A 272 15.86 -12.95 13.91
N LEU A 273 15.33 -13.69 14.89
CA LEU A 273 15.70 -15.09 15.15
C LEU A 273 14.58 -16.07 14.81
N GLY A 274 13.62 -15.66 13.98
CA GLY A 274 12.57 -16.53 13.47
C GLY A 274 13.14 -17.62 12.56
N HIS A 275 12.44 -18.75 12.48
CA HIS A 275 12.92 -19.92 11.73
C HIS A 275 13.26 -19.58 10.28
N SER A 276 12.43 -18.78 9.62
CA SER A 276 12.64 -18.35 8.24
C SER A 276 13.75 -17.31 8.06
N GLU A 277 14.26 -16.73 9.14
CA GLU A 277 15.34 -15.72 9.12
C GLU A 277 16.72 -16.35 9.34
N ILE A 278 16.79 -17.50 10.02
CA ILE A 278 18.07 -18.11 10.45
C ILE A 278 18.35 -19.49 9.84
N MET A 279 17.36 -20.13 9.21
CA MET A 279 17.57 -21.45 8.61
C MET A 279 18.18 -21.33 7.21
N PRO A 280 19.13 -22.21 6.87
CA PRO A 280 19.78 -22.18 5.57
C PRO A 280 18.82 -22.55 4.43
N ASP A 281 19.13 -22.00 3.26
CA ASP A 281 18.60 -22.31 1.95
C ASP A 281 19.78 -22.74 1.05
N THR A 282 20.18 -24.02 1.13
CA THR A 282 21.42 -24.46 0.47
C THR A 282 21.27 -24.55 -1.05
N ASP A 283 20.06 -24.75 -1.57
CA ASP A 283 19.78 -24.81 -3.01
C ASP A 283 19.21 -23.51 -3.60
N GLU A 284 19.12 -22.45 -2.77
CA GLU A 284 18.73 -21.08 -3.13
C GLU A 284 17.36 -21.03 -3.83
N ASP A 285 16.44 -21.90 -3.41
CA ASP A 285 15.14 -22.03 -4.04
C ASP A 285 14.03 -21.21 -3.33
N GLY A 286 14.35 -20.55 -2.22
CA GLY A 286 13.43 -19.77 -1.41
C GLY A 286 12.62 -20.61 -0.41
N VAL A 287 13.03 -21.84 -0.13
CA VAL A 287 12.46 -22.75 0.88
C VAL A 287 13.55 -23.23 1.83
N ALA A 288 13.28 -23.18 3.14
CA ALA A 288 14.22 -23.65 4.15
C ALA A 288 14.49 -25.16 4.04
N ASP A 289 15.76 -25.55 4.19
CA ASP A 289 16.19 -26.95 4.26
C ASP A 289 15.64 -27.70 5.48
N LYS A 290 15.11 -26.97 6.47
CA LYS A 290 14.58 -27.52 7.72
C LYS A 290 13.11 -27.19 7.89
N LEU A 291 12.34 -28.22 8.24
CA LEU A 291 10.95 -28.10 8.69
C LEU A 291 10.83 -27.20 9.93
N TYR A 292 9.68 -26.54 10.05
CA TYR A 292 9.30 -25.75 11.22
C TYR A 292 8.19 -26.45 11.99
N ARG A 293 8.39 -26.69 13.29
CA ARG A 293 7.37 -27.24 14.19
C ARG A 293 6.63 -26.10 14.86
N LEU A 294 5.31 -26.08 14.74
CA LEU A 294 4.50 -25.05 15.39
C LEU A 294 4.58 -25.21 16.91
N GLU A 295 4.66 -24.09 17.63
CA GLU A 295 4.80 -24.09 19.08
C GLU A 295 3.58 -24.76 19.73
N ASN A 296 3.83 -25.69 20.67
CA ASN A 296 2.80 -26.46 21.39
C ASN A 296 1.83 -27.24 20.48
N SER A 297 2.29 -27.68 19.30
CA SER A 297 1.46 -28.37 18.32
C SER A 297 2.17 -29.59 17.72
N ASP A 298 1.38 -30.57 17.28
CA ASP A 298 1.87 -31.67 16.45
C ASP A 298 2.00 -31.27 14.97
N TYR A 299 1.49 -30.09 14.58
CA TYR A 299 1.57 -29.58 13.23
C TYR A 299 2.97 -29.09 12.86
N VAL A 300 3.33 -29.34 11.61
CA VAL A 300 4.63 -29.02 11.04
C VAL A 300 4.42 -28.34 9.70
N ASP A 301 5.14 -27.25 9.47
CA ASP A 301 5.37 -26.71 8.15
C ASP A 301 6.64 -27.37 7.60
N TYR A 302 6.47 -28.26 6.62
CA TYR A 302 7.58 -29.01 6.02
C TYR A 302 8.35 -28.22 4.97
N MET A 303 7.82 -27.08 4.52
CA MET A 303 8.46 -26.26 3.49
C MET A 303 8.41 -24.76 3.88
N PRO A 304 8.99 -24.35 5.03
CA PRO A 304 9.00 -22.96 5.43
C PRO A 304 9.65 -22.09 4.36
N LEU A 305 9.08 -20.93 4.09
CA LEU A 305 9.66 -19.97 3.14
C LEU A 305 10.86 -19.28 3.79
N VAL A 306 11.81 -18.85 2.96
CA VAL A 306 12.97 -18.02 3.33
C VAL A 306 13.11 -16.90 2.31
N GLU A 307 13.68 -15.77 2.72
CA GLU A 307 13.94 -14.67 1.80
C GLU A 307 15.06 -15.08 0.84
N VAL A 308 14.82 -14.88 -0.46
CA VAL A 308 15.86 -15.06 -1.46
C VAL A 308 16.67 -13.76 -1.48
N GLU A 309 17.97 -13.85 -1.20
CA GLU A 309 18.87 -12.72 -1.41
C GLU A 309 18.92 -12.43 -2.92
N THR A 310 18.08 -11.53 -3.40
CA THR A 310 18.21 -10.99 -4.74
C THR A 310 19.28 -9.91 -4.70
N GLU A 311 20.47 -10.19 -5.24
CA GLU A 311 21.42 -9.11 -5.51
C GLU A 311 20.78 -8.12 -6.47
N GLU A 312 20.48 -6.91 -5.99
CA GLU A 312 19.95 -5.87 -6.87
C GLU A 312 21.01 -5.52 -7.93
N PRO A 313 20.63 -5.43 -9.21
CA PRO A 313 21.58 -5.13 -10.27
C PRO A 313 22.17 -3.73 -10.07
N ILE A 314 23.50 -3.65 -9.90
CA ILE A 314 24.22 -2.37 -9.78
C ILE A 314 24.14 -1.64 -11.12
N LEU A 315 23.37 -0.56 -11.18
CA LEU A 315 23.27 0.33 -12.35
C LEU A 315 24.49 1.28 -12.40
N PRO A 316 24.90 1.72 -13.61
CA PRO A 316 25.94 2.73 -13.74
C PRO A 316 25.46 4.08 -13.21
N PHE A 317 26.38 4.90 -12.71
CA PHE A 317 26.13 6.27 -12.29
C PHE A 317 26.87 7.21 -13.25
N ALA A 318 26.14 7.84 -14.16
CA ALA A 318 26.75 8.78 -15.11
C ALA A 318 27.10 10.10 -14.44
N ASN A 319 28.36 10.50 -14.52
CA ASN A 319 28.81 11.77 -13.98
C ASN A 319 30.01 12.33 -14.75
N PHE A 320 30.12 13.65 -14.80
CA PHE A 320 31.28 14.31 -15.39
C PHE A 320 31.47 15.74 -14.89
N SER A 321 32.66 16.26 -15.15
CA SER A 321 33.02 17.67 -14.98
C SER A 321 33.63 18.24 -16.27
N THR A 322 33.69 19.57 -16.36
CA THR A 322 34.32 20.27 -17.50
C THR A 322 35.26 21.35 -16.99
N ASN A 323 36.30 21.68 -17.78
CA ASN A 323 37.20 22.78 -17.45
C ASN A 323 36.59 24.18 -17.69
N ALA A 324 35.58 24.27 -18.56
CA ALA A 324 34.88 25.49 -18.91
C ALA A 324 33.40 25.20 -19.19
N THR A 325 32.54 26.13 -18.79
CA THR A 325 31.08 26.06 -19.04
C THR A 325 30.59 27.19 -19.94
N SER A 326 31.43 28.21 -20.17
CA SER A 326 31.19 29.26 -21.16
C SER A 326 32.50 29.90 -21.63
N GLY A 327 32.46 30.54 -22.80
CA GLY A 327 33.60 31.25 -23.39
C GLY A 327 33.33 31.68 -24.83
N TYR A 328 34.32 32.26 -25.51
CA TYR A 328 34.17 32.70 -26.89
C TYR A 328 34.33 31.55 -27.89
N ALA A 329 33.55 31.55 -28.96
CA ALA A 329 33.73 30.63 -30.08
C ALA A 329 35.00 30.99 -30.89
N PRO A 330 35.81 30.00 -31.34
CA PRO A 330 35.70 28.57 -31.04
C PRO A 330 36.08 28.26 -29.58
N LEU A 331 35.17 27.59 -28.85
CA LEU A 331 35.36 27.24 -27.44
C LEU A 331 35.76 25.77 -27.33
N SER A 332 37.00 25.50 -26.90
CA SER A 332 37.48 24.15 -26.62
C SER A 332 37.25 23.80 -25.15
N VAL A 333 36.51 22.71 -24.90
CA VAL A 333 36.15 22.22 -23.55
C VAL A 333 36.72 20.83 -23.37
N GLN A 334 37.48 20.65 -22.29
CA GLN A 334 37.92 19.34 -21.80
C GLN A 334 36.84 18.79 -20.88
N PHE A 335 36.39 17.58 -21.19
CA PHE A 335 35.47 16.82 -20.36
C PHE A 335 36.25 15.79 -19.54
N THR A 336 35.81 15.54 -18.32
CA THR A 336 36.35 14.50 -17.45
C THR A 336 35.23 13.61 -16.98
N ASP A 337 35.24 12.35 -17.42
CA ASP A 337 34.31 11.33 -16.95
C ASP A 337 34.57 11.02 -15.48
N LEU A 338 33.51 11.00 -14.70
CA LEU A 338 33.48 10.71 -13.26
C LEU A 338 32.42 9.64 -12.97
N SER A 339 32.04 8.86 -13.97
CA SER A 339 31.04 7.81 -13.85
C SER A 339 31.53 6.69 -12.95
N GLU A 340 30.57 5.97 -12.36
CA GLU A 340 30.85 4.79 -11.54
C GLU A 340 30.03 3.59 -12.01
N ASN A 341 30.56 2.38 -11.83
CA ASN A 341 29.92 1.11 -12.17
C ASN A 341 29.57 0.91 -13.66
N GLU A 342 30.22 1.64 -14.57
CA GLU A 342 30.09 1.51 -16.02
C GLU A 342 31.13 0.56 -16.62
N THR A 343 30.78 -0.06 -17.74
CA THR A 343 31.72 -0.77 -18.63
C THR A 343 31.92 -0.03 -19.95
N GLU A 344 31.04 0.90 -20.27
CA GLU A 344 31.09 1.76 -21.44
C GLU A 344 30.52 3.15 -21.12
N SER A 345 31.03 4.18 -21.79
CA SER A 345 30.45 5.52 -21.76
C SER A 345 30.56 6.19 -23.13
N HIS A 346 29.57 7.03 -23.44
CA HIS A 346 29.43 7.71 -24.71
C HIS A 346 29.01 9.16 -24.51
N TRP A 347 29.61 10.05 -25.29
CA TRP A 347 29.35 11.47 -25.28
C TRP A 347 28.53 11.86 -26.52
N ASP A 348 27.52 12.69 -26.28
CA ASP A 348 26.74 13.40 -27.29
C ASP A 348 26.80 14.89 -26.90
N PHE A 349 27.58 15.69 -27.63
CA PHE A 349 27.94 17.06 -27.23
C PHE A 349 26.86 18.09 -27.56
N GLU A 350 25.89 17.72 -28.38
CA GLU A 350 24.73 18.53 -28.79
C GLU A 350 23.38 17.96 -28.31
N ASN A 351 23.39 16.75 -27.75
CA ASN A 351 22.22 15.98 -27.36
C ASN A 351 21.24 15.80 -28.53
N ASP A 352 21.78 15.44 -29.71
CA ASP A 352 21.00 15.21 -30.94
C ASP A 352 20.61 13.72 -31.13
N GLY A 353 21.11 12.84 -30.26
CA GLY A 353 20.89 11.40 -30.28
C GLY A 353 21.97 10.60 -30.99
N ASN A 354 23.02 11.24 -31.52
CA ASN A 354 24.19 10.59 -32.09
C ASN A 354 25.35 10.58 -31.09
N VAL A 355 26.13 9.50 -31.12
CA VAL A 355 27.36 9.40 -30.31
C VAL A 355 28.50 10.11 -31.03
N ASP A 356 29.05 11.14 -30.40
CA ASP A 356 30.18 11.91 -30.91
C ASP A 356 31.53 11.36 -30.46
N SER A 357 31.60 10.80 -29.25
CA SER A 357 32.86 10.29 -28.70
C SER A 357 32.63 9.13 -27.74
N THR A 358 33.56 8.17 -27.76
CA THR A 358 33.69 7.09 -26.77
C THR A 358 34.98 7.20 -25.96
N ASP A 359 35.74 8.28 -26.12
CA ASP A 359 36.91 8.55 -25.28
C ASP A 359 36.46 8.86 -23.84
N GLU A 360 37.22 8.39 -22.86
CA GLU A 360 36.93 8.63 -21.43
C GLU A 360 36.99 10.13 -21.08
N ASN A 361 37.98 10.86 -21.59
CA ASN A 361 38.19 12.27 -21.27
C ASN A 361 38.37 13.11 -22.55
N PRO A 362 37.31 13.30 -23.36
CA PRO A 362 37.43 13.94 -24.65
C PRO A 362 37.60 15.46 -24.55
N VAL A 363 38.18 16.04 -25.60
CA VAL A 363 38.15 17.48 -25.85
C VAL A 363 37.22 17.74 -27.03
N HIS A 364 36.18 18.55 -26.82
CA HIS A 364 35.27 18.98 -27.88
C HIS A 364 35.39 20.48 -28.12
N THR A 365 35.28 20.91 -29.38
CA THR A 365 35.41 22.33 -29.77
C THR A 365 34.12 22.83 -30.41
N TYR A 366 33.43 23.72 -29.71
CA TYR A 366 32.23 24.41 -30.19
C TYR A 366 32.64 25.56 -31.12
N ALA A 367 32.60 25.32 -32.43
CA ALA A 367 33.11 26.25 -33.44
C ALA A 367 32.28 27.52 -33.61
N ALA A 368 30.96 27.44 -33.38
CA ALA A 368 30.02 28.55 -33.52
C ALA A 368 29.48 29.02 -32.16
N PRO A 369 29.07 30.29 -32.04
CA PRO A 369 28.31 30.74 -30.88
C PRO A 369 26.99 29.98 -30.77
N GLY A 370 26.65 29.55 -29.56
CA GLY A 370 25.47 28.72 -29.30
C GLY A 370 25.40 28.22 -27.86
N THR A 371 24.27 27.60 -27.54
CA THR A 371 24.06 26.86 -26.29
C THR A 371 23.92 25.39 -26.64
N TYR A 372 24.79 24.56 -26.06
CA TYR A 372 24.90 23.14 -26.35
C TYR A 372 24.58 22.35 -25.08
N THR A 373 23.75 21.32 -25.21
CA THR A 373 23.47 20.39 -24.10
C THR A 373 24.34 19.17 -24.32
N VAL A 374 25.35 19.00 -23.48
CA VAL A 374 26.18 17.79 -23.47
C VAL A 374 25.46 16.71 -22.69
N ASN A 375 25.47 15.49 -23.20
CA ASN A 375 24.96 14.31 -22.55
C ASN A 375 26.08 13.25 -22.49
N LEU A 376 26.40 12.81 -21.27
CA LEU A 376 27.21 11.61 -21.04
C LEU A 376 26.27 10.48 -20.66
N THR A 377 26.29 9.39 -21.43
CA THR A 377 25.57 8.16 -21.11
C THR A 377 26.56 7.08 -20.72
N ALA A 378 26.41 6.54 -19.51
CA ALA A 378 27.18 5.43 -18.96
C ALA A 378 26.34 4.16 -18.99
N GLY A 379 26.94 3.03 -19.37
CA GLY A 379 26.28 1.75 -19.58
C GLY A 379 27.05 0.59 -18.95
N ASN A 380 26.31 -0.42 -18.50
CA ASN A 380 26.85 -1.73 -18.14
C ASN A 380 25.85 -2.83 -18.49
N GLY A 381 26.18 -4.10 -18.21
CA GLY A 381 25.28 -5.24 -18.48
C GLY A 381 23.91 -5.18 -17.76
N ASN A 382 23.76 -4.30 -16.77
CA ASN A 382 22.54 -4.13 -15.97
C ASN A 382 21.66 -2.96 -16.43
N GLY A 383 22.19 -2.00 -17.20
CA GLY A 383 21.42 -0.87 -17.68
C GLY A 383 22.26 0.35 -18.05
N THR A 384 21.60 1.51 -18.15
CA THR A 384 22.24 2.78 -18.53
C THR A 384 21.78 3.93 -17.62
N ALA A 385 22.64 4.93 -17.47
CA ALA A 385 22.34 6.19 -16.82
C ALA A 385 22.91 7.34 -17.65
N SER A 386 22.32 8.53 -17.55
CA SER A 386 22.79 9.70 -18.28
C SER A 386 22.88 10.94 -17.39
N LYS A 387 23.88 11.78 -17.66
CA LYS A 387 24.01 13.12 -17.08
C LYS A 387 24.09 14.14 -18.20
N VAL A 388 23.35 15.24 -18.05
CA VAL A 388 23.39 16.36 -18.99
C VAL A 388 23.96 17.63 -18.36
N TYR A 389 24.64 18.45 -19.16
CA TYR A 389 25.14 19.77 -18.75
C TYR A 389 25.17 20.77 -19.91
N ILE A 390 24.98 22.05 -19.63
CA ILE A 390 24.91 23.10 -20.66
C ILE A 390 26.27 23.80 -20.81
N ILE A 391 26.75 23.92 -22.05
CA ILE A 391 27.91 24.72 -22.46
C ILE A 391 27.46 25.90 -23.32
N THR A 392 27.99 27.10 -23.07
CA THR A 392 27.66 28.31 -23.85
C THR A 392 28.87 28.91 -24.54
N ALA A 393 28.91 28.82 -25.87
CA ALA A 393 29.88 29.55 -26.69
C ALA A 393 29.28 30.89 -27.12
N VAL A 394 29.97 32.00 -26.87
CA VAL A 394 29.52 33.36 -27.24
C VAL A 394 30.35 33.93 -28.38
N GLU A 395 29.80 34.89 -29.10
CA GLU A 395 30.47 35.54 -30.23
C GLU A 395 31.68 36.37 -29.75
N GLY A 396 32.85 36.15 -30.37
CA GLY A 396 34.05 36.92 -30.07
C GLY A 396 33.91 38.37 -30.52
N SER A 397 34.13 39.34 -29.63
CA SER A 397 34.19 40.75 -30.05
C SER A 397 35.39 40.95 -30.99
N GLU A 398 35.15 41.33 -32.24
CA GLU A 398 36.21 41.82 -33.12
C GLU A 398 36.98 42.94 -32.41
N LYS A 399 38.31 42.82 -32.36
CA LYS A 399 39.19 43.93 -31.97
C LYS A 399 38.94 45.10 -32.91
N GLN A 400 38.13 46.08 -32.49
CA GLN A 400 38.09 47.36 -33.19
C GLN A 400 39.44 48.06 -33.02
N SER A 401 40.14 48.17 -34.14
CA SER A 401 41.30 49.03 -34.32
C SER A 401 40.92 50.50 -34.10
N GLY A 402 41.68 51.18 -33.26
CA GLY A 402 41.97 52.61 -33.39
C GLY A 402 40.87 53.60 -33.01
N ILE A 403 40.90 54.06 -31.76
CA ILE A 403 40.60 55.47 -31.48
C ILE A 403 41.81 56.07 -30.75
N LYS A 404 42.50 56.98 -31.45
CA LYS A 404 43.52 57.88 -30.90
C LYS A 404 42.83 58.94 -30.02
N GLY A 405 43.21 58.97 -28.74
CA GLY A 405 43.36 60.19 -27.94
C GLY A 405 42.12 60.75 -27.24
N LEU A 406 42.10 60.71 -25.90
CA LEU A 406 42.31 61.90 -25.06
C LEU A 406 42.73 61.45 -23.64
N PRO A 407 43.54 62.23 -22.91
CA PRO A 407 44.20 61.79 -21.68
C PRO A 407 43.38 62.13 -20.43
N GLY A 408 43.31 61.20 -19.47
CA GLY A 408 42.88 61.53 -18.11
C GLY A 408 42.29 60.36 -17.33
N PHE A 409 42.99 59.99 -16.26
CA PHE A 409 42.53 59.22 -15.10
C PHE A 409 42.40 57.68 -15.23
N GLY A 410 43.52 57.02 -14.92
CA GLY A 410 43.63 56.21 -13.69
C GLY A 410 42.74 54.97 -13.56
N LEU A 411 43.34 53.82 -13.86
CA LEU A 411 42.88 52.49 -13.43
C LEU A 411 42.76 52.39 -11.90
N GLY A 412 41.58 52.00 -11.44
CA GLY A 412 41.38 51.42 -10.11
C GLY A 412 40.75 50.04 -10.28
N TYR A 413 41.59 49.01 -10.37
CA TYR A 413 41.18 47.63 -10.13
C TYR A 413 40.74 47.50 -8.66
N GLY A 414 39.52 47.01 -8.46
CA GLY A 414 38.98 46.63 -7.16
C GLY A 414 38.18 45.34 -7.31
N ILE A 415 38.89 44.22 -7.21
CA ILE A 415 38.34 42.88 -7.10
C ILE A 415 37.69 42.74 -5.71
N LEU A 416 36.70 41.84 -5.65
CA LEU A 416 36.20 41.08 -4.49
C LEU A 416 35.04 41.68 -3.69
N GLY A 417 34.00 40.87 -3.61
CA GLY A 417 33.30 40.67 -2.35
C GLY A 417 31.79 40.63 -2.49
N LEU A 418 31.26 39.43 -2.68
CA LEU A 418 29.85 39.09 -2.44
C LEU A 418 29.31 39.79 -1.19
N LEU A 419 28.13 40.38 -1.30
CA LEU A 419 27.15 40.34 -0.21
C LEU A 419 25.75 40.10 -0.79
N ALA A 420 25.18 38.96 -0.44
CA ALA A 420 23.78 38.65 -0.68
C ALA A 420 22.90 39.72 -0.03
N VAL A 421 21.97 40.29 -0.78
CA VAL A 421 20.84 41.05 -0.23
C VAL A 421 19.56 40.43 -0.75
N ALA A 422 18.87 39.74 0.15
CA ALA A 422 17.47 39.41 0.01
C ALA A 422 16.66 40.72 -0.05
N LEU A 423 15.93 40.93 -1.15
CA LEU A 423 14.91 41.97 -1.25
C LEU A 423 13.54 41.32 -1.37
N ARG A 424 12.88 41.18 -0.22
CA ARG A 424 11.42 41.31 -0.14
C ARG A 424 11.06 42.72 -0.63
N ARG A 425 10.17 42.82 -1.60
CA ARG A 425 9.32 44.02 -1.78
C ARG A 425 7.85 43.61 -1.89
N LYS A 426 7.09 44.09 -0.91
CA LYS A 426 5.64 44.27 -0.94
C LYS A 426 5.27 45.31 -2.01
N LYS A 427 4.21 45.06 -2.76
CA LYS A 427 2.89 45.64 -2.45
C LYS A 427 1.81 44.65 -2.86
#